data_AF-A0A3N8HNQ9-F1
#
_entry.id   AF-A0A3N8HNQ9-F1
#
_cell.length_a   1.000
_cell.length_b   1.000
_cell.length_c   1.000
_cell.angle_alpha   90.00
_cell.angle_beta   90.00
_cell.angle_gamma   90.00
#
_symmetry.space_group_name_H-M   'P 1'
#
loop_
_entity.id
_entity.type
_entity.pdbx_description
1 polymer ?
#
loop_
_entity_poly.entity_id
_entity_poly.type
_entity_poly.pdbx_seq_one_letter_code
_entity_poly.pdbx_strand_id
1 'polypeptide(L)' 'MHHSRQQSIGPLFEVTTSTHRAASGAGREALHPFGSQKNPYFPVDRSAFDIDRNQYWKDRAAAANESRNGGCK' A
#
# COMPACT_ATOMS: atom_id res chain seq x y z
N MET A 1 3.12 -0.68 1.42
CA MET A 1 1.93 -0.19 0.69
C MET A 1 0.84 -1.23 0.83
N HIS A 2 -0.30 -0.86 1.38
CA HIS A 2 -1.38 -1.80 1.71
C HIS A 2 -2.72 -1.08 1.70
N HIS A 3 -3.78 -1.80 1.32
CA HIS A 3 -5.14 -1.30 1.54
C HIS A 3 -5.52 -1.49 3.00
N SER A 4 -6.36 -0.58 3.51
CA SER A 4 -6.94 -0.78 4.84
C SER A 4 -7.76 -2.07 4.87
N ARG A 5 -7.64 -2.85 5.94
CA ARG A 5 -8.43 -4.06 6.21
C ARG A 5 -8.39 -5.11 5.10
N GLN A 6 -7.32 -5.12 4.30
CA GLN A 6 -7.16 -6.01 3.16
C GLN A 6 -8.30 -5.91 2.12
N GLN A 7 -8.99 -4.77 2.08
CA GLN A 7 -10.05 -4.50 1.11
C GLN A 7 -9.42 -4.15 -0.24
N SER A 8 -9.92 -4.70 -1.33
CA SER A 8 -9.45 -4.33 -2.68
C SER A 8 -9.89 -2.95 -3.12
N ILE A 9 -10.87 -2.38 -2.42
CA ILE A 9 -11.47 -1.08 -2.71
C ILE A 9 -11.02 -0.05 -1.67
N GLY A 10 -10.74 1.17 -2.13
CA GLY A 10 -10.43 2.31 -1.28
C GLY A 10 -8.95 2.74 -1.32
N PRO A 11 -8.57 3.68 -0.45
CA PRO A 11 -7.26 4.32 -0.49
C PRO A 11 -6.13 3.36 -0.11
N LEU A 12 -4.99 3.60 -0.75
CA LEU A 12 -3.78 2.82 -0.59
C LEU A 12 -2.82 3.54 0.36
N PHE A 13 -2.48 2.90 1.46
CA PHE A 13 -1.65 3.51 2.49
C PHE A 13 -0.20 3.08 2.35
N GLU A 14 0.69 4.06 2.38
CA GLU A 14 2.08 3.80 2.71
C GLU A 14 2.22 3.74 4.23
N VAL A 15 2.75 2.63 4.71
CA VAL A 15 2.97 2.37 6.13
C VAL A 15 4.42 1.93 6.31
N THR A 16 4.98 2.22 7.47
CA THR A 16 6.33 1.79 7.82
C THR A 16 6.43 0.26 7.79
N THR A 17 7.62 -0.27 7.55
CA THR A 17 7.86 -1.71 7.55
C THR A 17 7.48 -2.37 8.88
N SER A 18 7.73 -1.69 10.01
CA SER A 18 7.39 -2.19 11.33
C SER A 18 5.88 -2.34 11.52
N THR A 19 5.09 -1.36 11.07
CA THR A 19 3.63 -1.44 11.11
C THR A 19 3.09 -2.50 10.15
N HIS A 20 3.64 -2.60 8.94
CA HIS A 20 3.21 -3.60 7.95
C HIS A 20 3.53 -5.02 8.38
N ARG A 21 4.68 -5.25 9.02
CA ARG A 21 5.13 -6.58 9.46
C ARG A 21 4.79 -6.87 10.92
N ALA A 22 3.92 -6.08 11.54
CA ALA A 22 3.49 -6.35 12.90
C ALA A 22 2.96 -7.79 13.01
N ALA A 23 3.52 -8.56 13.94
CA ALA A 23 3.15 -9.96 14.11
C ALA A 23 1.80 -10.13 14.83
N SER A 24 1.39 -9.12 15.62
CA SER A 24 0.13 -9.07 16.38
C SER A 24 -0.26 -7.61 16.70
N GLY A 25 -1.48 -7.41 17.20
CA GLY A 25 -1.99 -6.12 17.64
C GLY A 25 -2.59 -5.25 16.54
N ALA A 26 -2.94 -4.02 16.89
CA ALA A 26 -3.74 -3.13 16.07
C ALA A 26 -3.15 -2.86 14.67
N GLY A 27 -1.82 -2.79 14.53
CA GLY A 27 -1.17 -2.61 13.23
C GLY A 27 -1.40 -3.79 12.27
N ARG A 28 -1.34 -5.02 12.80
CA ARG A 28 -1.63 -6.23 12.02
C ARG A 28 -3.10 -6.34 11.70
N GLU A 29 -3.97 -6.16 12.68
CA GLU A 29 -5.42 -6.32 12.50
C GLU A 29 -6.03 -5.25 11.61
N ALA A 30 -5.49 -4.03 11.64
CA ALA A 30 -5.91 -2.94 10.75
C ALA A 30 -5.55 -3.22 9.29
N LEU A 31 -4.46 -3.93 9.02
CA LEU A 31 -3.99 -4.24 7.66
C LEU A 31 -4.45 -5.62 7.17
N HIS A 32 -4.41 -6.62 8.04
CA HIS A 32 -4.64 -8.05 7.77
C HIS A 32 -5.69 -8.67 8.72
N PRO A 33 -6.95 -8.18 8.75
CA PRO A 33 -7.99 -8.77 9.59
C PRO A 33 -8.32 -10.22 9.19
N PHE A 34 -7.99 -10.62 7.96
CA PHE A 34 -8.18 -11.98 7.44
C PHE A 34 -6.86 -12.77 7.33
N GLY A 35 -5.76 -12.26 7.92
CA GLY A 35 -4.45 -12.90 7.87
C GLY A 35 -3.98 -13.17 6.44
N SER A 36 -3.65 -14.43 6.16
CA SER A 36 -3.19 -14.87 4.83
C SER A 36 -4.33 -15.08 3.82
N GLN A 37 -5.58 -15.08 4.26
CA GLN A 37 -6.74 -15.27 3.39
C GLN A 37 -7.18 -13.94 2.79
N LYS A 38 -7.79 -13.98 1.59
CA LYS A 38 -8.37 -12.77 0.98
C LYS A 38 -9.57 -12.29 1.80
N ASN A 39 -9.84 -10.99 1.74
CA ASN A 39 -11.09 -10.45 2.25
C ASN A 39 -12.28 -11.13 1.54
N PRO A 40 -13.27 -11.66 2.29
CA PRO A 40 -14.37 -12.44 1.72
C PRO A 40 -15.38 -11.61 0.92
N TYR A 41 -15.47 -10.30 1.18
CA TYR A 41 -16.41 -9.40 0.51
C TYR A 41 -15.74 -8.60 -0.61
N PHE A 42 -14.47 -8.22 -0.41
CA PHE A 42 -13.70 -7.39 -1.35
C PHE A 42 -12.30 -8.00 -1.56
N PRO A 43 -12.21 -9.19 -2.19
CA PRO A 43 -10.94 -9.87 -2.35
C PRO A 43 -10.00 -9.05 -3.24
N VAL A 44 -8.73 -8.95 -2.82
CA VAL A 44 -7.72 -8.29 -3.64
C VAL A 44 -7.47 -9.09 -4.92
N ASP A 45 -7.54 -8.39 -6.04
CA ASP A 45 -6.97 -8.85 -7.32
C ASP A 45 -5.48 -8.52 -7.29
N ARG A 46 -4.66 -9.57 -7.20
CA ARG A 46 -3.20 -9.43 -7.10
C ARG A 46 -2.58 -8.93 -8.40
N SER A 47 -3.12 -9.32 -9.55
CA SER A 47 -2.66 -8.87 -10.87
C SER A 47 -2.88 -7.37 -11.03
N ALA A 48 -4.10 -6.89 -10.76
CA ALA A 48 -4.41 -5.46 -10.84
C ALA A 48 -3.59 -4.66 -9.81
N PHE A 49 -3.52 -5.16 -8.57
CA PHE A 49 -2.74 -4.52 -7.51
C PHE A 49 -1.26 -4.35 -7.86
N ASP A 50 -0.63 -5.36 -8.47
CA ASP A 50 0.78 -5.30 -8.83
C ASP A 50 1.04 -4.29 -9.95
N ILE A 51 0.09 -4.10 -10.88
CA ILE A 51 0.14 -3.05 -11.92
C ILE A 51 0.09 -1.68 -11.25
N ASP A 52 -0.91 -1.43 -10.41
CA ASP A 52 -1.09 -0.13 -9.73
C ASP A 52 0.10 0.20 -8.82
N ARG A 53 0.60 -0.80 -8.08
CA ARG A 53 1.79 -0.65 -7.23
C ARG A 53 3.01 -0.23 -8.05
N ASN A 54 3.23 -0.87 -9.20
CA ASN A 54 4.36 -0.55 -10.07
C ASN A 54 4.24 0.87 -10.62
N GLN A 55 3.03 1.28 -11.04
CA GLN A 55 2.81 2.63 -11.54
C GLN A 55 3.02 3.68 -10.43
N TYR A 56 2.46 3.45 -9.24
CA TYR A 56 2.68 4.33 -8.09
C TYR A 56 4.16 4.59 -7.82
N TRP A 57 5.01 3.57 -7.86
CA TRP A 57 6.44 3.75 -7.60
C TRP A 57 7.15 4.56 -8.69
N LYS A 58 6.72 4.42 -9.96
CA LYS A 58 7.21 5.26 -11.05
C LYS A 58 6.81 6.72 -10.83
N ASP A 59 5.55 6.96 -10.49
CA ASP A 59 5.02 8.31 -10.27
C ASP A 59 5.70 8.98 -9.07
N ARG A 60 5.92 8.23 -7.98
CA ARG A 60 6.65 8.72 -6.81
C ARG A 60 8.10 9.07 -7.15
N ALA A 61 8.78 8.23 -7.93
CA ALA A 61 10.16 8.49 -8.35
C ALA A 61 10.25 9.72 -9.26
N ALA A 62 9.29 9.90 -10.18
CA ALA A 62 9.18 11.08 -11.01
C ALA A 62 8.97 12.34 -10.15
N ALA A 63 7.99 12.33 -9.23
CA ALA A 63 7.73 13.44 -8.32
C ALA A 63 8.95 13.78 -7.43
N ALA A 64 9.67 12.76 -6.95
CA ALA A 64 10.90 12.97 -6.19
C ALA A 64 12.00 13.62 -7.05
N ASN A 65 12.15 13.21 -8.31
CA ASN A 65 13.09 13.82 -9.24
C ASN A 65 12.69 15.26 -9.60
N GLU A 66 11.40 15.52 -9.81
CA GLU A 66 10.88 16.87 -10.02
C GLU A 66 11.12 17.77 -8.82
N SER A 67 10.88 17.29 -7.59
CA SER A 67 11.18 18.06 -6.37
C SER A 67 12.67 18.37 -6.21
N ARG A 68 13.53 17.47 -6.69
CA ARG A 68 14.99 17.65 -6.69
C ARG A 68 15.45 18.65 -7.76
N ASN A 69 14.78 18.66 -8.91
CA ASN A 69 15.09 19.57 -10.02
C ASN A 69 14.41 20.94 -9.88
N GLY A 70 13.31 21.04 -9.13
CA GLY A 70 12.59 22.28 -8.81
C GLY A 70 12.99 22.90 -7.47
N GLY A 71 13.74 22.19 -6.64
CA GLY A 71 14.28 22.65 -5.37
C GLY A 71 15.54 23.51 -5.54
N CYS A 72 15.38 24.68 -6.16
CA CYS A 72 16.20 25.89 -6.06
C CYS A 72 15.64 26.92 -7.05
N LYS A 73 14.64 27.70 -6.62
CA LYS A 73 14.39 29.06 -7.11
C LYS A 73 13.97 29.92 -5.93
#